data_AF-A0A938PCY9-F1
#
_entry.id   AF-A0A938PCY9-F1
#
_cell.length_a   1.000
_cell.length_b   1.000
_cell.length_c   1.000
_cell.angle_alpha   90.00
_cell.angle_beta   90.00
_cell.angle_gamma   90.00
#
_symmetry.space_group_name_H-M   'P 1'
#
loop_
_entity.id
_entity.type
_entity.pdbx_description
1 polymer ?
#
loop_
_entity_poly.entity_id
_entity_poly.type
_entity_poly.pdbx_seq_one_letter_code
_entity_poly.pdbx_strand_id
1 'polypeptide(L)'
;MNIVFLLWTDGNTRYLIGFKIWNKNDKKTRIDLAIELLLFAQRTYHIKPDYVLMDSFYSAARHEELLRIIRKLKWYWISKIKSNRLIDNVQVQDFFTYRYGNHIGKLPATTP
;
A
#
# COMPACT_ATOMS: atom_id res chain seq x y z
N MET A 1 5.86 -17.19 -8.48
CA MET A 1 5.81 -17.15 -7.01
C MET A 1 6.25 -15.77 -6.55
N ASN A 2 5.55 -15.14 -5.61
CA ASN A 2 5.92 -13.83 -5.05
C ASN A 2 5.90 -13.91 -3.52
N ILE A 3 6.71 -13.09 -2.85
CA ILE A 3 6.71 -12.98 -1.39
C ILE A 3 6.16 -11.62 -1.00
N VAL A 4 5.20 -11.62 -0.08
CA VAL A 4 4.69 -10.42 0.59
C VAL A 4 5.24 -10.45 2.01
N PHE A 5 5.98 -9.43 2.41
CA PHE A 5 6.54 -9.35 3.76
C PHE A 5 6.19 -8.02 4.40
N LEU A 6 6.14 -8.03 5.73
CA LEU A 6 5.89 -6.85 6.55
C LEU A 6 7.07 -6.64 7.48
N LEU A 7 7.69 -5.47 7.35
CA LEU A 7 8.73 -4.99 8.26
C LEU A 7 8.13 -3.89 9.13
N TRP A 8 8.50 -3.88 10.41
CA TRP A 8 8.28 -2.75 11.30
C TRP A 8 9.63 -2.16 11.69
N THR A 9 9.67 -0.85 11.88
CA THR A 9 10.89 -0.14 12.26
C THR A 9 10.55 1.03 13.17
N ASP A 10 11.43 1.27 14.14
CA ASP A 10 11.46 2.46 14.99
C ASP A 10 12.35 3.58 14.42
N GLY A 11 12.88 3.39 13.19
CA GLY A 11 13.84 4.28 12.55
C GLY A 11 15.29 3.84 12.70
N ASN A 12 15.62 3.00 13.69
CA ASN A 12 16.97 2.51 13.92
C ASN A 12 17.11 1.02 13.57
N THR A 13 16.16 0.20 14.03
CA THR A 13 16.16 -1.25 13.82
C THR A 13 14.98 -1.67 12.96
N ARG A 14 15.16 -2.71 12.14
CA ARG A 14 14.11 -3.30 11.30
C ARG A 14 13.77 -4.69 11.78
N TYR A 15 12.51 -4.89 12.14
CA TYR A 15 11.98 -6.15 12.63
C TYR A 15 11.10 -6.79 11.56
N LEU A 16 11.37 -8.05 11.23
CA LEU A 16 10.52 -8.84 10.36
C LEU A 16 9.31 -9.34 11.15
N ILE A 17 8.15 -8.74 10.90
CA ILE A 17 6.89 -9.09 11.57
C ILE A 17 6.30 -10.36 10.97
N GLY A 18 6.48 -10.56 9.67
CA GLY A 18 6.08 -11.79 9.00
C GLY A 18 6.17 -11.70 7.48
N PHE A 19 6.01 -12.84 6.84
CA PHE A 19 5.90 -12.95 5.40
C PHE A 19 4.87 -14.01 5.01
N LYS A 20 4.34 -13.85 3.80
CA LYS A 20 3.44 -14.80 3.15
C LYS A 20 3.88 -15.02 1.72
N ILE A 21 3.79 -16.26 1.28
CA ILE A 21 4.13 -16.65 -0.08
C ILE A 21 2.85 -16.67 -0.89
N TRP A 22 2.86 -16.00 -2.04
CA TRP A 22 1.78 -16.00 -3.00
C TRP A 22 2.11 -16.90 -4.19
N ASN A 23 1.20 -17.82 -4.49
CA ASN A 23 1.22 -18.64 -5.70
C ASN A 23 0.07 -18.26 -6.64
N LYS A 24 0.26 -18.47 -7.96
CA LYS A 24 -0.73 -18.17 -9.00
C LYS A 24 -1.99 -19.05 -8.86
N ASN A 25 -1.84 -20.23 -8.28
CA ASN A 25 -2.93 -21.18 -8.04
C ASN A 25 -3.70 -20.90 -6.73
N ASP A 26 -3.26 -19.92 -5.94
CA ASP A 26 -3.95 -19.57 -4.70
C ASP A 26 -5.21 -18.77 -4.98
N LYS A 27 -6.26 -19.02 -4.19
CA LYS A 27 -7.49 -18.22 -4.23
C LYS A 27 -7.28 -16.79 -3.72
N LYS A 28 -6.25 -16.58 -2.91
CA LYS A 28 -5.93 -15.28 -2.30
C LYS A 28 -5.00 -14.48 -3.21
N THR A 29 -5.30 -13.21 -3.37
CA THR A 29 -4.45 -12.25 -4.07
C THR A 29 -3.31 -11.79 -3.16
N ARG A 30 -2.29 -11.17 -3.77
CA ARG A 30 -1.22 -10.49 -3.01
C ARG A 30 -1.73 -9.40 -2.06
N ILE A 31 -2.90 -8.83 -2.37
CA ILE A 31 -3.54 -7.80 -1.53
C ILE A 31 -4.14 -8.43 -0.28
N ASP A 32 -4.85 -9.55 -0.43
CA ASP A 32 -5.39 -10.30 0.70
C ASP A 32 -4.29 -10.68 1.69
N LEU A 33 -3.16 -11.17 1.17
CA LEU A 33 -2.00 -11.51 2.01
C LEU A 33 -1.42 -10.30 2.75
N ALA A 34 -1.34 -9.13 2.08
CA ALA A 34 -0.86 -7.90 2.70
C ALA A 34 -1.81 -7.41 3.80
N ILE A 35 -3.12 -7.43 3.54
CA ILE A 35 -4.17 -7.09 4.51
C ILE A 35 -4.06 -8.00 5.74
N GLU A 36 -3.95 -9.31 5.53
CA GLU A 36 -3.83 -10.26 6.63
C GLU A 36 -2.58 -10.01 7.46
N LEU A 37 -1.45 -9.64 6.85
CA LEU A 37 -0.23 -9.29 7.57
C LEU A 37 -0.39 -8.02 8.40
N LEU A 38 -1.04 -6.97 7.88
CA LEU A 38 -1.29 -5.74 8.63
C LEU A 38 -2.23 -5.98 9.83
N LEU A 39 -3.30 -6.74 9.62
CA LEU A 39 -4.24 -7.09 10.68
C LEU A 39 -3.60 -7.99 11.74
N PHE A 40 -2.76 -8.95 11.32
CA PHE A 40 -1.98 -9.77 12.23
C PHE A 40 -1.03 -8.91 13.08
N ALA A 41 -0.28 -8.00 12.46
CA ALA A 41 0.64 -7.11 13.15
C ALA A 41 -0.06 -6.23 14.20
N GLN A 42 -1.22 -5.68 13.85
CA GLN A 42 -2.02 -4.89 14.78
C GLN A 42 -2.57 -5.74 15.94
N ARG A 43 -3.10 -6.94 15.65
CA ARG A 43 -3.78 -7.76 16.67
C ARG A 43 -2.79 -8.44 17.62
N THR A 44 -1.69 -8.95 17.10
CA THR A 44 -0.73 -9.76 17.86
C THR A 44 0.32 -8.91 18.56
N TYR A 45 0.83 -7.87 17.90
CA TYR A 45 1.91 -7.05 18.43
C TYR A 45 1.46 -5.63 18.82
N HIS A 46 0.18 -5.31 18.65
CA HIS A 46 -0.38 -3.99 18.93
C HIS A 46 0.37 -2.83 18.25
N ILE A 47 1.00 -3.13 17.11
CA ILE A 47 1.75 -2.15 16.31
C ILE A 47 0.82 -1.02 15.87
N LYS A 48 1.26 0.22 16.07
CA LYS A 48 0.58 1.45 15.65
C LYS A 48 1.61 2.37 14.99
N PRO A 49 1.95 2.15 13.71
CA PRO A 49 2.90 3.00 13.02
C PRO A 49 2.20 4.30 12.60
N ASP A 50 2.96 5.39 12.53
CA ASP A 50 2.45 6.63 11.93
C ASP A 50 2.22 6.42 10.43
N TYR A 51 3.14 5.73 9.75
CA TYR A 51 3.10 5.52 8.31
C TYR A 51 3.35 4.05 7.93
N VAL A 52 2.57 3.56 6.96
CA VAL A 52 2.83 2.31 6.23
C VAL A 52 3.54 2.64 4.92
N LEU A 53 4.79 2.23 4.80
CA LEU A 53 5.54 2.34 3.54
C LEU A 53 5.25 1.13 2.66
N MET A 54 4.82 1.35 1.41
CA MET A 54 4.49 0.27 0.48
C MET A 54 4.96 0.54 -0.95
N ASP A 55 5.21 -0.53 -1.70
CA ASP A 55 5.59 -0.43 -3.12
C ASP A 55 4.44 0.14 -3.98
N SER A 56 4.81 0.69 -5.14
CA SER A 56 3.89 1.23 -6.16
C SER A 56 2.84 0.26 -6.68
N PHE A 57 3.03 -1.04 -6.48
CA PHE A 57 2.00 -2.03 -6.77
C PHE A 57 0.74 -1.83 -5.93
N TYR A 58 0.90 -1.47 -4.65
CA TYR A 58 -0.17 -1.40 -3.65
C TYR A 58 -0.98 -0.10 -3.69
N SER A 59 -0.42 0.98 -4.26
CA SER A 59 -1.09 2.28 -4.42
C SER A 59 -2.05 2.36 -5.61
N ALA A 60 -2.35 1.25 -6.28
CA ALA A 60 -3.26 1.24 -7.41
C ALA A 60 -4.72 1.40 -6.95
N ALA A 61 -5.52 2.18 -7.68
CA ALA A 61 -6.94 2.40 -7.38
C ALA A 61 -7.75 1.10 -7.22
N ARG A 62 -7.48 0.10 -8.07
CA ARG A 62 -8.07 -1.25 -7.97
C ARG A 62 -7.84 -1.99 -6.64
N HIS A 63 -6.92 -1.48 -5.79
CA HIS A 63 -6.59 -2.04 -4.48
C HIS A 63 -7.12 -1.16 -3.35
N GLU A 64 -8.25 -0.48 -3.60
CA GLU A 64 -8.92 0.39 -2.63
C GLU A 64 -9.16 -0.28 -1.28
N GLU A 65 -9.42 -1.60 -1.27
CA GLU A 65 -9.65 -2.34 -0.04
C GLU A 65 -8.48 -2.24 0.95
N LEU A 66 -7.24 -2.35 0.47
CA LEU A 66 -6.04 -2.21 1.31
C LEU A 66 -5.96 -0.80 1.91
N LEU A 67 -6.15 0.23 1.08
CA LEU A 67 -6.11 1.63 1.51
C LEU A 67 -7.22 1.92 2.52
N ARG A 68 -8.41 1.35 2.30
CA ARG A 68 -9.55 1.45 3.22
C ARG A 68 -9.24 0.81 4.57
N ILE A 69 -8.55 -0.33 4.58
CA ILE A 69 -8.15 -1.00 5.83
C ILE A 69 -7.11 -0.18 6.58
N ILE A 70 -6.06 0.30 5.90
CA ILE A 70 -5.05 1.18 6.51
C ILE A 70 -5.72 2.41 7.14
N ARG A 71 -6.67 3.03 6.44
CA ARG A 71 -7.46 4.15 6.97
C ARG A 71 -8.31 3.76 8.18
N LYS A 72 -8.96 2.58 8.17
CA LYS A 72 -9.71 2.06 9.32
C LYS A 72 -8.83 1.82 10.55
N LEU A 73 -7.58 1.42 10.33
CA LEU A 73 -6.56 1.25 11.38
C LEU A 73 -6.03 2.59 11.92
N LYS A 74 -6.47 3.72 11.34
CA LYS A 74 -6.00 5.09 11.64
C LYS A 74 -4.50 5.28 11.38
N TRP A 75 -3.97 4.59 10.37
CA TRP A 75 -2.59 4.74 9.93
C TRP A 75 -2.54 5.59 8.66
N TYR A 76 -1.44 6.32 8.47
CA TYR A 76 -1.13 6.94 7.19
C TYR A 76 -0.34 5.99 6.32
N TRP A 77 -0.20 6.31 5.03
CA TRP A 77 0.62 5.51 4.13
C TRP A 77 1.42 6.37 3.17
N ILE A 78 2.56 5.82 2.76
CA ILE A 78 3.48 6.41 1.80
C ILE A 78 3.76 5.36 0.74
N SER A 79 3.66 5.74 -0.53
CA SER A 79 3.98 4.87 -1.64
C SER A 79 4.49 5.66 -2.82
N LYS A 80 5.30 5.00 -3.66
CA LYS A 80 5.56 5.49 -5.01
C LYS A 80 4.28 5.33 -5.84
N ILE A 81 3.98 6.29 -6.68
CA ILE A 81 2.87 6.20 -7.64
C ILE A 81 3.47 5.97 -9.02
N LYS A 82 2.95 4.99 -9.78
CA LYS A 82 3.42 4.77 -11.16
C LYS A 82 2.93 5.90 -12.08
N SER A 83 3.73 6.24 -13.07
CA SER A 83 3.46 7.32 -14.04
C SER A 83 2.12 7.18 -14.77
N ASN A 84 1.71 5.94 -15.03
CA ASN A 84 0.45 5.61 -15.70
C ASN A 84 -0.78 5.53 -14.76
N ARG A 85 -0.66 5.96 -13.50
CA ARG A 85 -1.80 6.04 -12.57
C ARG A 85 -2.52 7.35 -12.73
N LEU A 86 -3.81 7.33 -12.42
CA LEU A 86 -4.67 8.51 -12.48
C LEU A 86 -4.72 9.20 -11.12
N ILE A 87 -4.61 10.52 -11.14
CA ILE A 87 -4.94 11.42 -10.05
C ILE A 87 -5.92 12.45 -10.64
N ASP A 88 -7.07 12.67 -10.01
CA ASP A 88 -8.12 13.55 -10.57
C ASP A 88 -8.46 13.26 -12.06
N ASN A 89 -8.48 11.97 -12.43
CA ASN A 89 -8.71 11.46 -13.79
C ASN A 89 -7.65 11.84 -14.85
N VAL A 90 -6.49 12.37 -14.45
CA VAL A 90 -5.36 12.67 -15.32
C VAL A 90 -4.17 11.77 -14.95
N GLN A 91 -3.38 11.32 -15.92
CA GLN A 91 -2.25 10.44 -15.61
C GLN A 91 -1.13 11.23 -14.91
N VAL A 92 -0.44 10.60 -13.96
CA VAL A 92 0.68 11.23 -13.23
C VAL A 92 1.76 11.76 -14.17
N GLN A 93 2.02 11.07 -15.28
CA GLN A 93 2.97 11.53 -16.29
C GLN A 93 2.57 12.85 -16.97
N ASP A 94 1.27 13.15 -17.05
CA ASP A 94 0.76 14.36 -17.69
C ASP A 94 0.73 15.55 -16.72
N PHE A 95 0.73 15.29 -15.40
CA PHE A 95 0.77 16.35 -14.37
C PHE A 95 2.14 17.02 -14.27
N PHE A 96 3.22 16.26 -14.39
CA PHE A 96 4.57 16.73 -14.11
C PHE A 96 5.33 16.94 -15.42
N THR A 97 5.12 18.09 -16.05
CA THR A 97 5.87 18.50 -17.27
C THR A 97 7.37 18.68 -16.99
N TYR A 98 7.74 18.96 -15.74
CA TYR A 98 9.12 19.03 -15.24
C TYR A 98 9.38 17.92 -14.22
N ARG A 99 10.65 17.53 -14.02
CA ARG A 99 11.05 16.42 -13.11
C ARG A 99 10.64 16.61 -11.63
N TYR A 100 10.17 17.79 -11.26
CA TYR A 100 9.80 18.15 -9.90
C TYR A 100 8.46 18.87 -9.89
N GLY A 101 7.64 18.57 -8.89
CA GLY A 101 6.37 19.23 -8.64
C GLY A 101 5.64 18.56 -7.48
N ASN A 102 4.62 19.23 -6.96
CA ASN A 102 3.71 18.69 -5.96
C ASN A 102 2.27 18.89 -6.45
N HIS A 103 1.43 17.88 -6.22
CA HIS A 103 0.01 17.94 -6.52
C HIS A 103 -0.77 17.26 -5.41
N ILE A 104 -1.92 17.83 -5.05
CA ILE A 104 -2.86 17.24 -4.10
C ILE A 104 -4.12 16.93 -4.89
N GLY A 105 -4.51 15.66 -4.91
CA GLY A 105 -5.65 15.18 -5.68
C GLY A 105 -6.23 13.91 -5.11
N LYS A 106 -7.29 13.42 -5.75
CA LYS A 106 -7.97 12.18 -5.37
C LYS A 106 -7.52 11.05 -6.28
N LEU A 107 -7.27 9.89 -5.68
CA LEU A 107 -7.21 8.64 -6.44
C LEU A 107 -8.62 8.35 -6.98
N PRO A 108 -8.74 7.82 -8.21
CA PRO A 108 -10.04 7.48 -8.74
C PRO A 108 -10.69 6.44 -7.84
N ALA A 109 -11.94 6.68 -7.46
CA ALA A 109 -12.73 5.68 -6.76
C ALA A 109 -12.94 4.50 -7.71
N THR A 110 -12.80 3.28 -7.20
CA THR A 110 -13.25 2.11 -7.95
C THR A 110 -14.77 2.15 -7.91
N THR A 111 -15.42 2.57 -9.00
CA THR A 111 -16.87 2.39 -9.15
C THR A 111 -17.17 0.89 -8.96
N PRO A 112 -18.15 0.53 -8.12
CA PRO A 112 -18.52 -0.87 -7.88
C PRO A 112 -18.90 -1.62 -9.16
#